data_AF-A0A2D6N537-F1
#
_entry.id   AF-A0A2D6N537-F1
#
_cell.length_a   1.000
_cell.length_b   1.000
_cell.length_c   1.000
_cell.angle_alpha   90.00
_cell.angle_beta   90.00
_cell.angle_gamma   90.00
#
_symmetry.space_group_name_H-M   'P 1'
#
loop_
_entity.id
_entity.type
_entity.pdbx_description
1 polymer ?
#
loop_
_entity_poly.entity_id
_entity_poly.type
_entity_poly.pdbx_seq_one_letter_code
_entity_poly.pdbx_strand_id
1 'polypeptide(L)'
;MPKELFESELFGHEKGAFTGAVSDTKGLFRAAEGGTIFLDEVTEIPPEIQVKLLRVLQDKRIRPLGETEEIPVNVRVIAATNRRVERELDLGTLREDFFYRLSVIALRLPPLRDRPEDVETNPVTGRVYVTLTNNWRRALNQTNRANPRPWNRFGHIIEIIPPASGQGTDHAATECRWEMFLQAGNPSRLLDGARYHQAVSRDGWFGAPDNITFDSRGRMWITTDGAPSGDGLWACDTVGNGRALTKHFFRAPLGAEAAGPYFVPDHTALFVSVQHPGESSPSFEAPNTRWPDFDPRLPPRPSVVSIVKDDGGEVGA
;
A
#
# COMPACT_ATOMS: atom_id res chain seq x y z
N MET A 1 -27.91 -9.89 -2.32
CA MET A 1 -28.36 -10.21 -3.69
C MET A 1 -29.23 -11.45 -3.66
N PRO A 2 -30.15 -11.66 -4.61
CA PRO A 2 -30.86 -12.93 -4.78
C PRO A 2 -29.86 -14.07 -4.97
N LYS A 3 -30.14 -15.23 -4.37
CA LYS A 3 -29.23 -16.38 -4.34
C LYS A 3 -28.89 -16.87 -5.75
N GLU A 4 -29.91 -16.97 -6.60
CA GLU A 4 -29.83 -17.46 -7.97
C GLU A 4 -28.90 -16.59 -8.81
N LEU A 5 -28.87 -15.28 -8.54
CA LEU A 5 -27.98 -14.35 -9.23
C LEU A 5 -26.52 -14.58 -8.85
N PHE A 6 -26.24 -14.76 -7.55
CA PHE A 6 -24.88 -15.03 -7.07
C PHE A 6 -24.34 -16.36 -7.60
N GLU A 7 -25.16 -17.41 -7.58
CA GLU A 7 -24.76 -18.70 -8.14
C GLU A 7 -24.58 -18.64 -9.67
N SER A 8 -25.47 -17.93 -10.37
CA SER A 8 -25.37 -17.68 -11.81
C SER A 8 -24.07 -16.96 -12.17
N GLU A 9 -23.66 -15.94 -11.40
CA GLU A 9 -22.40 -15.25 -11.65
C GLU A 9 -21.20 -16.18 -11.49
N LEU A 10 -21.15 -17.00 -10.42
CA LEU A 10 -20.03 -17.90 -10.18
C LEU A 10 -19.96 -19.05 -11.18
N PHE A 11 -21.07 -19.76 -11.38
CA PHE A 11 -21.10 -21.04 -12.09
C PHE A 11 -21.67 -20.95 -13.50
N GLY A 12 -22.37 -19.87 -13.83
CA GLY A 12 -23.12 -19.71 -15.08
C GLY A 12 -24.52 -20.34 -14.99
N HIS A 13 -25.29 -20.15 -16.04
CA HIS A 13 -26.61 -20.77 -16.18
C HIS A 13 -26.98 -21.03 -17.64
N GLU A 14 -27.84 -22.03 -17.84
CA GLU A 14 -28.56 -22.24 -19.10
C GLU A 14 -29.83 -21.37 -19.12
N LYS A 15 -30.24 -20.94 -20.31
CA LYS A 15 -31.51 -20.26 -20.53
C LYS A 15 -32.66 -21.04 -19.90
N GLY A 16 -33.47 -20.35 -19.10
CA GLY A 16 -34.63 -20.92 -18.40
C GLY A 16 -34.31 -21.59 -17.06
N ALA A 17 -33.05 -21.56 -16.59
CA ALA A 17 -32.69 -22.15 -15.29
C ALA A 17 -33.38 -21.49 -14.08
N PHE A 18 -33.78 -20.22 -14.18
CA PHE A 18 -34.56 -19.50 -13.18
C PHE A 18 -35.34 -18.34 -13.83
N THR A 19 -36.27 -17.74 -13.08
CA THR A 19 -37.04 -16.57 -13.54
C THR A 19 -36.09 -15.39 -13.80
N GLY A 20 -35.87 -15.07 -15.08
CA GLY A 20 -34.92 -14.03 -15.52
C GLY A 20 -33.73 -14.55 -16.34
N ALA A 21 -33.53 -15.87 -16.41
CA ALA A 21 -32.51 -16.51 -17.26
C ALA A 21 -32.90 -16.47 -18.75
N VAL A 22 -32.79 -15.31 -19.39
CA VAL A 22 -33.21 -15.09 -20.79
C VAL A 22 -32.25 -15.68 -21.83
N SER A 23 -31.00 -15.93 -21.45
CA SER A 23 -29.94 -16.47 -22.30
C SER A 23 -28.92 -17.25 -21.48
N ASP A 24 -28.15 -18.11 -22.12
CA ASP A 24 -27.04 -18.80 -21.46
C ASP A 24 -25.98 -17.79 -20.99
N THR A 25 -25.42 -18.01 -19.80
CA THR A 25 -24.38 -17.15 -19.22
C THR A 25 -23.21 -17.97 -18.75
N LYS A 26 -22.00 -17.57 -19.16
CA LYS A 26 -20.75 -18.17 -18.72
C LYS A 26 -20.37 -17.64 -17.32
N GLY A 27 -20.22 -18.53 -16.35
CA GLY A 27 -19.82 -18.15 -14.99
C GLY A 27 -18.35 -17.76 -14.85
N LEU A 28 -18.03 -17.07 -13.76
CA LEU A 28 -16.69 -16.57 -13.42
C LEU A 28 -15.63 -17.68 -13.36
N PHE A 29 -15.97 -18.87 -12.88
CA PHE A 29 -15.00 -19.99 -12.89
C PHE A 29 -14.59 -20.40 -14.30
N ARG A 30 -15.52 -20.40 -15.27
CA ARG A 30 -15.15 -20.68 -16.67
C ARG A 30 -14.46 -19.49 -17.31
N ALA A 31 -14.74 -18.27 -16.86
CA ALA A 31 -14.08 -17.07 -17.36
C ALA A 31 -12.61 -17.01 -16.89
N ALA A 32 -12.32 -17.51 -15.69
CA ALA A 32 -10.99 -17.56 -15.09
C ALA A 32 -10.16 -18.80 -15.46
N GLU A 33 -10.58 -19.59 -16.47
CA GLU A 33 -9.90 -20.81 -16.90
C GLU A 33 -8.42 -20.56 -17.23
N GLY A 34 -7.54 -21.38 -16.65
CA GLY A 34 -6.07 -21.23 -16.76
C GLY A 34 -5.48 -20.08 -15.92
N GLY A 35 -6.31 -19.33 -15.21
CA GLY A 35 -5.94 -18.13 -14.45
C GLY A 35 -6.21 -18.25 -12.95
N THR A 36 -6.62 -17.12 -12.36
CA THR A 36 -6.91 -16.99 -10.94
C THR A 36 -8.26 -16.31 -10.73
N ILE A 37 -9.05 -16.79 -9.77
CA ILE A 37 -10.26 -16.11 -9.28
C ILE A 37 -10.00 -15.59 -7.87
N PHE A 38 -10.44 -14.36 -7.61
CA PHE A 38 -10.40 -13.73 -6.29
C PHE A 38 -11.81 -13.67 -5.71
N LEU A 39 -12.01 -14.34 -4.57
CA LEU A 39 -13.27 -14.34 -3.83
C LEU A 39 -13.16 -13.40 -2.64
N ASP A 40 -13.67 -12.18 -2.80
CA ASP A 40 -13.72 -11.22 -1.71
C ASP A 40 -14.84 -11.55 -0.72
N GLU A 41 -14.64 -11.17 0.54
CA GLU A 41 -15.59 -11.37 1.65
C GLU A 41 -16.17 -12.80 1.69
N VAL A 42 -15.31 -13.82 1.66
CA VAL A 42 -15.71 -15.24 1.52
C VAL A 42 -16.68 -15.73 2.61
N THR A 43 -16.69 -15.05 3.76
CA THR A 43 -17.61 -15.29 4.89
C THR A 43 -19.04 -14.81 4.64
N GLU A 44 -19.25 -13.93 3.65
CA GLU A 44 -20.58 -13.47 3.22
C GLU A 44 -21.22 -14.43 2.20
N ILE A 45 -20.45 -15.40 1.69
CA ILE A 45 -20.97 -16.40 0.76
C ILE A 45 -21.94 -17.31 1.52
N PRO A 46 -23.19 -17.47 1.08
CA PRO A 46 -24.15 -18.35 1.74
C PRO A 46 -23.63 -19.80 1.88
N PRO A 47 -23.87 -20.51 3.00
CA PRO A 47 -23.37 -21.87 3.23
C PRO A 47 -23.72 -22.88 2.14
N GLU A 48 -24.88 -22.71 1.49
CA GLU A 48 -25.31 -23.57 0.37
C GLU A 48 -24.43 -23.40 -0.88
N ILE A 49 -23.91 -22.20 -1.10
CA ILE A 49 -23.00 -21.89 -2.21
C ILE A 49 -21.59 -22.36 -1.86
N GLN A 50 -21.20 -22.28 -0.58
CA GLN A 50 -19.93 -22.84 -0.09
C GLN A 50 -19.82 -24.35 -0.38
N VAL A 51 -20.93 -25.10 -0.36
CA VAL A 51 -20.96 -26.52 -0.81
C VAL A 51 -20.50 -26.67 -2.25
N LYS A 52 -21.03 -25.84 -3.15
CA LYS A 52 -20.69 -25.89 -4.57
C LYS A 52 -19.24 -25.47 -4.77
N LEU A 53 -18.79 -24.42 -4.09
CA LEU A 53 -17.39 -23.97 -4.12
C LEU A 53 -16.43 -25.04 -3.59
N LEU A 54 -16.79 -25.76 -2.52
CA LEU A 54 -16.00 -26.88 -2.02
C LEU A 54 -15.81 -27.95 -3.09
N ARG A 55 -16.86 -28.30 -3.85
CA ARG A 55 -16.74 -29.23 -4.98
C ARG A 55 -15.82 -28.69 -6.06
N VAL A 56 -15.84 -27.39 -6.37
CA VAL A 56 -14.87 -26.80 -7.30
C VAL A 56 -13.43 -26.97 -6.80
N LEU A 57 -13.19 -26.75 -5.50
CA LEU A 57 -11.87 -26.89 -4.89
C LEU A 57 -11.38 -28.35 -4.82
N GLN A 58 -12.29 -29.31 -4.71
CA GLN A 58 -12.00 -30.75 -4.61
C GLN A 58 -11.90 -31.41 -5.98
N ASP A 59 -12.96 -31.30 -6.78
CA ASP A 59 -13.19 -32.07 -8.00
C ASP A 59 -12.72 -31.33 -9.25
N LYS A 60 -12.38 -30.03 -9.13
CA LYS A 60 -11.97 -29.17 -10.26
C LYS A 60 -13.02 -29.17 -11.37
N ARG A 61 -14.29 -29.17 -10.98
CA ARG A 61 -15.45 -29.15 -11.86
C ARG A 61 -16.49 -28.17 -11.34
N ILE A 62 -17.27 -27.62 -12.26
CA ILE A 62 -18.45 -26.82 -11.94
C ILE A 62 -19.67 -27.39 -12.66
N ARG A 63 -20.86 -27.07 -12.16
CA ARG A 63 -22.14 -27.33 -12.83
C ARG A 63 -22.92 -26.02 -12.94
N PRO A 64 -23.15 -25.49 -14.16
CA PRO A 64 -24.01 -24.33 -14.37
C PRO A 64 -25.44 -24.60 -13.88
N LEU A 65 -26.18 -23.53 -13.56
CA LEU A 65 -27.58 -23.67 -13.15
C LEU A 65 -28.41 -24.12 -14.35
N GLY A 66 -29.27 -25.12 -14.13
CA GLY A 66 -30.11 -25.71 -15.18
C GLY A 66 -29.43 -26.84 -15.95
N GLU A 67 -28.10 -26.94 -15.91
CA GLU A 67 -27.36 -28.01 -16.59
C GLU A 67 -27.20 -29.26 -15.71
N THR A 68 -27.16 -30.43 -16.36
CA THR A 68 -26.86 -31.73 -15.71
C THR A 68 -25.38 -32.09 -15.77
N GLU A 69 -24.67 -31.59 -16.77
CA GLU A 69 -23.28 -31.94 -17.05
C GLU A 69 -22.31 -31.15 -16.17
N GLU A 70 -21.20 -31.79 -15.80
CA GLU A 70 -20.11 -31.13 -15.07
C GLU A 70 -18.97 -30.75 -15.99
N ILE A 71 -18.53 -29.51 -15.89
CA ILE A 71 -17.53 -28.91 -16.75
C ILE A 71 -16.22 -28.83 -15.96
N PRO A 72 -15.11 -29.42 -16.43
CA PRO A 72 -13.82 -29.28 -15.78
C PRO A 72 -13.34 -27.83 -15.82
N VAL A 73 -12.67 -27.40 -14.75
CA VAL A 73 -12.08 -26.06 -14.62
C VAL A 73 -10.68 -26.14 -14.00
N ASN A 74 -9.75 -25.38 -14.55
CA ASN A 74 -8.41 -25.23 -14.00
C ASN A 74 -8.19 -23.79 -13.55
N VAL A 75 -8.51 -23.51 -12.28
CA VAL A 75 -8.45 -22.16 -11.72
C VAL A 75 -7.74 -22.18 -10.37
N ARG A 76 -6.85 -21.20 -10.17
CA ARG A 76 -6.29 -20.88 -8.85
C ARG A 76 -7.28 -20.03 -8.07
N VAL A 77 -7.56 -20.39 -6.82
CA VAL A 77 -8.50 -19.63 -5.97
C VAL A 77 -7.72 -18.86 -4.92
N ILE A 78 -7.97 -17.56 -4.84
CA ILE A 78 -7.55 -16.69 -3.73
C ILE A 78 -8.82 -16.16 -3.09
N ALA A 79 -8.84 -16.07 -1.76
CA ALA A 79 -9.98 -15.54 -1.03
C ALA A 79 -9.55 -14.56 0.05
N ALA A 80 -10.42 -13.62 0.38
CA ALA A 80 -10.24 -12.66 1.46
C ALA A 80 -11.51 -12.59 2.33
N THR A 81 -11.35 -12.15 3.57
CA THR A 81 -12.46 -11.79 4.47
C THR A 81 -11.98 -10.76 5.47
N ASN A 82 -12.85 -9.81 5.81
CA ASN A 82 -12.60 -8.86 6.89
C ASN A 82 -13.06 -9.38 8.28
N ARG A 83 -13.82 -10.48 8.31
CA ARG A 83 -14.42 -11.05 9.52
C ARG A 83 -13.45 -12.00 10.23
N ARG A 84 -13.70 -12.22 11.53
CA ARG A 84 -12.90 -13.18 12.32
C ARG A 84 -13.37 -14.59 11.98
N VAL A 85 -12.53 -15.33 11.27
CA VAL A 85 -12.80 -16.69 10.80
C VAL A 85 -13.31 -17.59 11.93
N GLU A 86 -12.68 -17.55 13.09
CA GLU A 86 -13.05 -18.41 14.23
C GLU A 86 -14.51 -18.19 14.65
N ARG A 87 -14.96 -16.93 14.64
CA ARG A 87 -16.34 -16.57 14.99
C ARG A 87 -17.33 -17.05 13.93
N GLU A 88 -16.99 -16.93 12.65
CA GLU A 88 -17.88 -17.34 11.55
C GLU A 88 -18.01 -18.88 11.47
N LEU A 89 -16.95 -19.62 11.83
CA LEU A 89 -17.02 -21.06 12.02
C LEU A 89 -17.97 -21.44 13.17
N ASP A 90 -17.82 -20.80 14.34
CA ASP A 90 -18.68 -21.05 15.51
C ASP A 90 -20.17 -20.74 15.23
N LEU A 91 -20.44 -19.72 14.41
CA LEU A 91 -21.79 -19.33 14.02
C LEU A 91 -22.39 -20.20 12.91
N GLY A 92 -21.59 -21.09 12.29
CA GLY A 92 -22.00 -21.92 11.16
C GLY A 92 -22.26 -21.13 9.86
N THR A 93 -21.88 -19.85 9.81
CA THR A 93 -21.94 -19.01 8.61
C THR A 93 -20.81 -19.34 7.64
N LEU A 94 -19.68 -19.82 8.15
CA LEU A 94 -18.61 -20.42 7.38
C LEU A 94 -18.52 -21.91 7.68
N ARG A 95 -18.60 -22.76 6.66
CA ARG A 95 -18.45 -24.20 6.85
C ARG A 95 -16.98 -24.57 7.08
N GLU A 96 -16.73 -25.41 8.08
CA GLU A 96 -15.39 -25.89 8.40
C GLU A 96 -14.72 -26.61 7.22
N ASP A 97 -15.42 -27.52 6.55
CA ASP A 97 -14.87 -28.29 5.43
C ASP A 97 -14.45 -27.41 4.24
N PHE A 98 -15.24 -26.39 3.94
CA PHE A 98 -14.92 -25.38 2.95
C PHE A 98 -13.72 -24.53 3.38
N PHE A 99 -13.72 -24.04 4.62
CA PHE A 99 -12.62 -23.24 5.15
C PHE A 99 -11.29 -23.99 5.11
N TYR A 100 -11.22 -25.22 5.63
CA TYR A 100 -9.98 -25.98 5.68
C TYR A 100 -9.47 -26.36 4.28
N ARG A 101 -10.36 -26.54 3.30
CA ARG A 101 -9.95 -26.78 1.92
C ARG A 101 -9.41 -25.52 1.24
N LEU A 102 -9.93 -24.36 1.60
CA LEU A 102 -9.50 -23.05 1.09
C LEU A 102 -8.21 -22.57 1.75
N SER A 103 -8.07 -22.77 3.06
CA SER A 103 -7.01 -22.22 3.92
C SER A 103 -5.73 -23.05 3.94
N VAL A 104 -5.23 -23.47 2.76
CA VAL A 104 -3.93 -24.17 2.65
C VAL A 104 -2.77 -23.23 2.95
N ILE A 105 -2.86 -21.98 2.48
CA ILE A 105 -1.92 -20.89 2.79
C ILE A 105 -2.76 -19.72 3.29
N ALA A 106 -2.59 -19.34 4.56
CA ALA A 106 -3.31 -18.23 5.17
C ALA A 106 -2.37 -17.04 5.37
N LEU A 107 -2.69 -15.91 4.72
CA LEU A 107 -1.99 -14.64 4.93
C LEU A 107 -2.85 -13.75 5.83
N ARG A 108 -2.37 -13.50 7.05
CA ARG A 108 -3.01 -12.55 7.96
C ARG A 108 -2.49 -11.15 7.67
N LEU A 109 -3.29 -10.35 6.97
CA LEU A 109 -2.98 -8.93 6.76
C LEU A 109 -3.18 -8.16 8.07
N PRO A 110 -2.12 -7.54 8.64
CA PRO A 110 -2.29 -6.69 9.80
C PRO A 110 -3.14 -5.48 9.40
N PRO A 111 -3.99 -4.97 10.31
CA PRO A 111 -4.81 -3.83 9.99
C PRO A 111 -3.91 -2.61 9.74
N LEU A 112 -4.30 -1.78 8.76
CA LEU A 112 -3.59 -0.62 8.20
C LEU A 112 -3.33 0.55 9.18
N ARG A 113 -3.26 0.28 10.48
CA ARG A 113 -3.53 1.24 11.56
C ARG A 113 -2.46 2.32 11.70
N ASP A 114 -1.36 2.28 10.96
CA ASP A 114 -0.45 3.43 10.82
C ASP A 114 -0.07 3.70 9.37
N ARG A 115 -0.81 3.12 8.43
CA ARG A 115 -0.57 3.21 7.00
C ARG A 115 0.92 3.03 6.69
N PRO A 116 1.47 1.83 6.95
CA PRO A 116 2.79 1.51 6.41
C PRO A 116 2.69 1.70 4.90
N GLU A 117 3.33 2.73 4.38
CA GLU A 117 3.34 3.02 2.95
C GLU A 117 4.48 2.20 2.36
N ASP A 118 5.69 2.74 2.42
CA ASP A 118 6.85 2.16 1.78
C ASP A 118 7.76 1.43 2.77
N VAL A 119 8.39 0.37 2.27
CA VAL A 119 9.31 -0.48 3.01
C VAL A 119 10.51 -0.75 2.13
N GLU A 120 11.64 -0.12 2.43
CA GLU A 120 12.82 -0.19 1.58
C GLU A 120 14.07 -0.56 2.39
N THR A 121 14.96 -1.33 1.77
CA THR A 121 16.21 -1.77 2.39
C THR A 121 17.34 -0.84 1.96
N ASN A 122 18.07 -0.31 2.94
CA ASN A 122 19.24 0.50 2.65
C ASN A 122 20.36 -0.38 2.08
N PRO A 123 20.84 -0.12 0.86
CA PRO A 123 21.78 -1.01 0.15
C PRO A 123 23.19 -1.00 0.76
N VAL A 124 23.52 0.01 1.59
CA VAL A 124 24.84 0.14 2.22
C VAL A 124 24.86 -0.52 3.61
N THR A 125 23.78 -0.37 4.38
CA THR A 125 23.75 -0.83 5.78
C THR A 125 22.96 -2.12 5.98
N GLY A 126 22.13 -2.52 5.01
CA GLY A 126 21.19 -3.64 5.12
C GLY A 126 20.06 -3.40 6.13
N ARG A 127 19.91 -2.19 6.67
CA ARG A 127 18.78 -1.84 7.54
C ARG A 127 17.54 -1.58 6.71
N VAL A 128 16.38 -1.95 7.24
CA VAL A 128 15.09 -1.79 6.56
C VAL A 128 14.34 -0.63 7.17
N TYR A 129 13.73 0.22 6.36
CA TYR A 129 13.00 1.39 6.83
C TYR A 129 11.55 1.29 6.42
N VAL A 130 10.65 1.65 7.34
CA VAL A 130 9.20 1.60 7.16
C VAL A 130 8.66 2.99 7.39
N THR A 131 8.03 3.58 6.37
CA THR A 131 7.32 4.86 6.51
C THR A 131 5.91 4.61 7.02
N LEU A 132 5.48 5.45 7.96
CA LEU A 132 4.15 5.37 8.58
C LEU A 132 3.54 6.76 8.47
N THR A 133 2.79 7.00 7.39
CA THR A 133 2.43 8.36 6.94
C THR A 133 1.64 9.14 7.97
N ASN A 134 0.54 8.60 8.50
CA ASN A 134 -0.22 9.19 9.61
C ASN A 134 -1.32 8.23 10.10
N ASN A 135 -1.84 8.52 11.30
CA ASN A 135 -3.12 8.00 11.77
C ASN A 135 -3.78 8.99 12.74
N TRP A 136 -4.55 9.94 12.19
CA TRP A 136 -5.30 10.91 12.98
C TRP A 136 -6.44 10.28 13.80
N ARG A 137 -6.80 9.01 13.57
CA ARG A 137 -7.84 8.27 14.30
C ARG A 137 -7.30 7.42 15.45
N ARG A 138 -5.97 7.38 15.66
CA ARG A 138 -5.36 6.60 16.75
C ARG A 138 -5.84 7.11 18.10
N ALA A 139 -6.58 6.30 18.83
CA ALA A 139 -6.99 6.62 20.19
C ALA A 139 -5.81 6.48 21.17
N LEU A 140 -5.90 7.15 22.32
CA LEU A 140 -4.86 7.12 23.35
C LEU A 140 -4.51 5.70 23.82
N ASN A 141 -5.53 4.86 24.01
CA ASN A 141 -5.37 3.46 24.42
C ASN A 141 -4.84 2.53 23.31
N GLN A 142 -4.64 3.05 22.09
CA GLN A 142 -4.08 2.31 20.96
C GLN A 142 -2.61 2.67 20.72
N THR A 143 -2.02 3.54 21.54
CA THR A 143 -0.60 3.88 21.43
C THR A 143 0.26 2.71 21.89
N ASN A 144 1.43 2.57 21.27
CA ASN A 144 2.47 1.62 21.68
C ASN A 144 3.84 2.18 21.32
N ARG A 145 4.92 1.43 21.57
CA ARG A 145 6.28 1.92 21.32
C ARG A 145 6.53 2.25 19.85
N ALA A 146 6.03 1.42 18.93
CA ALA A 146 6.15 1.66 17.50
C ALA A 146 5.29 2.86 17.08
N ASN A 147 4.13 3.04 17.71
CA ASN A 147 3.13 4.05 17.35
C ASN A 147 2.77 4.92 18.56
N PRO A 148 3.65 5.85 18.95
CA PRO A 148 3.61 6.45 20.28
C PRO A 148 2.62 7.61 20.41
N ARG A 149 2.10 8.15 19.31
CA ARG A 149 1.27 9.36 19.32
C ARG A 149 -0.20 9.07 19.05
N PRO A 150 -1.14 9.43 19.92
CA PRO A 150 -2.55 9.44 19.56
C PRO A 150 -2.83 10.55 18.56
N TRP A 151 -3.87 10.38 17.74
CA TRP A 151 -4.26 11.32 16.68
C TRP A 151 -3.06 11.78 15.84
N ASN A 152 -2.16 10.86 15.50
CA ASN A 152 -0.90 11.15 14.82
C ASN A 152 -1.17 11.74 13.42
N ARG A 153 -0.99 13.05 13.27
CA ARG A 153 -1.19 13.77 12.00
C ARG A 153 0.04 13.79 11.10
N PHE A 154 1.20 13.45 11.62
CA PHE A 154 2.47 13.77 10.96
C PHE A 154 3.29 12.55 10.57
N GLY A 155 3.02 11.39 11.13
CA GLY A 155 3.74 10.18 10.76
C GLY A 155 5.15 10.08 11.31
N HIS A 156 5.83 9.01 10.93
CA HIS A 156 7.16 8.67 11.43
C HIS A 156 7.78 7.60 10.55
N ILE A 157 9.07 7.35 10.76
CA ILE A 157 9.83 6.31 10.08
C ILE A 157 10.43 5.40 11.14
N ILE A 158 10.22 4.10 10.99
CA ILE A 158 10.84 3.07 11.83
C ILE A 158 12.01 2.47 11.06
N GLU A 159 13.11 2.23 11.77
CA GLU A 159 14.27 1.49 11.28
C GLU A 159 14.27 0.10 11.92
N ILE A 160 14.33 -0.93 11.09
CA ILE A 160 14.51 -2.33 11.47
C ILE A 160 15.98 -2.69 11.21
N ILE A 161 16.59 -3.30 12.20
CA ILE A 161 18.00 -3.67 12.25
C ILE A 161 18.06 -5.20 12.41
N PRO A 162 18.12 -5.95 11.29
CA PRO A 162 18.29 -7.39 11.36
C PRO A 162 19.68 -7.72 11.93
N PRO A 163 19.86 -8.94 12.49
CA PRO A 163 21.14 -9.34 13.06
C PRO A 163 22.21 -9.47 11.96
N ALA A 164 23.46 -9.33 12.38
CA ALA A 164 24.59 -9.52 11.46
C ALA A 164 24.75 -11.01 11.10
N SER A 165 25.10 -11.29 9.84
CA SER A 165 25.53 -12.61 9.38
C SER A 165 26.74 -12.47 8.46
N GLY A 166 27.89 -12.96 8.92
CA GLY A 166 29.16 -12.79 8.24
C GLY A 166 29.50 -11.31 8.02
N GLN A 167 29.68 -10.91 6.76
CA GLN A 167 29.91 -9.51 6.38
C GLN A 167 28.63 -8.74 6.01
N GLY A 168 27.47 -9.36 6.12
CA GLY A 168 26.19 -8.76 5.74
C GLY A 168 25.15 -8.85 6.85
N THR A 169 23.90 -8.67 6.43
CA THR A 169 22.73 -8.65 7.30
C THR A 169 21.90 -9.91 7.07
N ASP A 170 21.48 -10.59 8.14
CA ASP A 170 20.59 -11.75 8.05
C ASP A 170 19.14 -11.30 7.97
N HIS A 171 18.65 -11.14 6.76
CA HIS A 171 17.24 -10.84 6.52
C HIS A 171 16.32 -12.06 6.70
N ALA A 172 16.87 -13.27 6.85
CA ALA A 172 16.08 -14.48 7.11
C ALA A 172 15.83 -14.69 8.61
N ALA A 173 16.50 -13.94 9.48
CA ALA A 173 16.31 -14.01 10.92
C ALA A 173 14.85 -13.72 11.31
N THR A 174 14.31 -14.54 12.21
CA THR A 174 12.94 -14.39 12.71
C THR A 174 12.82 -13.33 13.82
N GLU A 175 13.94 -12.79 14.28
CA GLU A 175 14.02 -11.75 15.30
C GLU A 175 14.94 -10.62 14.82
N CYS A 176 14.58 -9.38 15.14
CA CYS A 176 15.36 -8.20 14.81
C CYS A 176 15.24 -7.13 15.90
N ARG A 177 16.16 -6.17 15.87
CA ARG A 177 15.98 -4.91 16.62
C ARG A 177 15.22 -3.91 15.75
N TRP A 178 14.59 -2.94 16.39
CA TRP A 178 14.05 -1.78 15.69
C TRP A 178 14.20 -0.53 16.54
N GLU A 179 14.23 0.62 15.87
CA GLU A 179 14.35 1.94 16.48
C GLU A 179 13.44 2.95 15.76
N MET A 180 13.07 4.01 16.47
CA MET A 180 12.41 5.16 15.86
C MET A 180 13.47 5.94 15.09
N PHE A 181 13.45 5.89 13.75
CA PHE A 181 14.41 6.62 12.92
C PHE A 181 14.17 8.12 13.00
N LEU A 182 12.92 8.52 12.77
CA LEU A 182 12.48 9.91 12.71
C LEU A 182 11.02 10.01 13.11
N GLN A 183 10.68 10.96 13.98
CA GLN A 183 9.29 11.23 14.35
C GLN A 183 8.90 12.61 13.79
N ALA A 184 8.12 12.61 12.70
CA ALA A 184 7.82 13.82 11.96
C ALA A 184 6.81 14.72 12.69
N GLY A 185 6.76 16.00 12.34
CA GLY A 185 5.91 17.00 13.00
C GLY A 185 6.55 18.38 13.04
N ASN A 186 5.79 19.39 13.45
CA ASN A 186 6.33 20.75 13.50
C ASN A 186 7.27 20.92 14.70
N PRO A 187 8.58 21.13 14.49
CA PRO A 187 9.56 21.26 15.58
C PRO A 187 9.36 22.54 16.41
N SER A 188 8.70 23.56 15.86
CA SER A 188 8.39 24.80 16.59
C SER A 188 7.21 24.65 17.55
N ARG A 189 6.47 23.53 17.52
CA ARG A 189 5.32 23.28 18.39
C ARG A 189 5.56 22.04 19.24
N LEU A 190 5.89 22.25 20.51
CA LEU A 190 6.21 21.17 21.47
C LEU A 190 5.15 20.05 21.50
N LEU A 191 3.87 20.40 21.40
CA LEU A 191 2.75 19.45 21.44
C LEU A 191 2.69 18.51 20.23
N ASP A 192 3.33 18.86 19.11
CA ASP A 192 3.37 17.99 17.93
C ASP A 192 4.36 16.83 18.14
N GLY A 193 5.23 16.92 19.16
CA GLY A 193 6.11 15.84 19.59
C GLY A 193 7.14 15.44 18.52
N ALA A 194 7.52 16.37 17.65
CA ALA A 194 8.48 16.13 16.59
C ALA A 194 9.87 15.76 17.17
N ARG A 195 10.56 14.82 16.54
CA ARG A 195 11.94 14.43 16.88
C ARG A 195 12.76 14.36 15.60
N TYR A 196 13.31 15.51 15.23
CA TYR A 196 14.28 15.67 14.16
C TYR A 196 15.69 15.80 14.72
N HIS A 197 16.69 15.69 13.84
CA HIS A 197 18.04 16.09 14.16
C HIS A 197 18.07 17.55 14.67
N GLN A 198 18.90 17.83 15.67
CA GLN A 198 18.94 19.15 16.34
C GLN A 198 19.29 20.30 15.40
N ALA A 199 20.03 20.01 14.33
CA ALA A 199 20.43 20.97 13.31
C ALA A 199 19.43 21.13 12.14
N VAL A 200 18.21 20.55 12.23
CA VAL A 200 17.21 20.67 11.17
C VAL A 200 16.88 22.15 10.91
N SER A 201 16.85 22.55 9.63
CA SER A 201 16.50 23.92 9.27
C SER A 201 14.98 24.15 9.30
N ARG A 202 14.56 25.41 9.16
CA ARG A 202 13.14 25.79 9.05
C ARG A 202 12.41 25.02 7.95
N ASP A 203 13.07 24.75 6.82
CA ASP A 203 12.49 24.06 5.67
C ASP A 203 12.83 22.56 5.67
N GLY A 204 13.70 22.11 6.58
CA GLY A 204 14.15 20.72 6.65
C GLY A 204 13.14 19.76 7.27
N TRP A 205 12.15 20.24 8.03
CA TRP A 205 11.12 19.37 8.61
C TRP A 205 9.96 19.13 7.63
N PHE A 206 9.24 18.03 7.85
CA PHE A 206 8.07 17.63 7.05
C PHE A 206 7.02 16.94 7.91
N GLY A 207 5.90 16.57 7.30
CA GLY A 207 4.95 15.61 7.85
C GLY A 207 4.62 14.57 6.80
N ALA A 208 3.89 13.54 7.18
CA ALA A 208 3.33 12.54 6.29
C ALA A 208 4.34 11.90 5.31
N PRO A 209 5.43 11.29 5.83
CA PRO A 209 6.34 10.54 4.97
C PRO A 209 5.62 9.39 4.29
N ASP A 210 5.81 9.25 2.98
CA ASP A 210 5.16 8.26 2.14
C ASP A 210 6.20 7.30 1.53
N ASN A 211 6.80 7.64 0.39
CA ASN A 211 7.78 6.76 -0.25
C ASN A 211 9.21 7.09 0.15
N ILE A 212 10.08 6.08 0.07
CA ILE A 212 11.51 6.22 0.30
C ILE A 212 12.33 5.51 -0.76
N THR A 213 13.52 6.05 -1.04
CA THR A 213 14.56 5.34 -1.79
C THR A 213 15.93 5.67 -1.21
N PHE A 214 16.96 4.96 -1.66
CA PHE A 214 18.33 5.18 -1.23
C PHE A 214 19.24 5.45 -2.42
N ASP A 215 20.20 6.34 -2.22
CA ASP A 215 21.31 6.49 -3.16
C ASP A 215 22.47 5.52 -2.88
N SER A 216 23.47 5.52 -3.75
CA SER A 216 24.68 4.69 -3.68
C SER A 216 25.50 4.90 -2.40
N ARG A 217 25.27 5.99 -1.66
CA ARG A 217 25.93 6.30 -0.39
C ARG A 217 25.07 5.92 0.82
N GLY A 218 23.88 5.36 0.58
CA GLY A 218 22.95 4.94 1.62
C GLY A 218 22.22 6.12 2.28
N ARG A 219 22.16 7.29 1.64
CA ARG A 219 21.31 8.39 2.11
C ARG A 219 19.86 8.11 1.71
N MET A 220 18.95 8.41 2.62
CA MET A 220 17.52 8.21 2.42
C MET A 220 16.92 9.43 1.74
N TRP A 221 16.11 9.18 0.72
CA TRP A 221 15.34 10.16 -0.02
C TRP A 221 13.86 9.89 0.23
N ILE A 222 13.13 10.86 0.75
CA ILE A 222 11.80 10.70 1.35
C ILE A 222 10.84 11.62 0.60
N THR A 223 9.78 11.06 0.02
CA THR A 223 8.65 11.86 -0.46
C THR A 223 7.52 11.89 0.55
N THR A 224 6.61 12.84 0.40
CA THR A 224 5.49 13.03 1.32
C THR A 224 4.17 13.17 0.58
N ASP A 225 3.10 12.72 1.24
CA ASP A 225 1.69 12.90 0.85
C ASP A 225 0.89 13.46 2.04
N GLY A 226 0.46 14.72 1.94
CA GLY A 226 -0.32 15.40 2.98
C GLY A 226 0.54 16.12 4.01
N ALA A 227 1.79 16.47 3.66
CA ALA A 227 2.67 17.24 4.53
C ALA A 227 2.09 18.66 4.80
N PRO A 228 1.99 19.09 6.07
CA PRO A 228 1.42 20.40 6.41
C PRO A 228 2.20 21.60 5.89
N SER A 229 3.49 21.43 5.60
CA SER A 229 4.37 22.44 5.00
C SER A 229 4.36 22.38 3.46
N GLY A 230 3.41 21.64 2.87
CA GLY A 230 3.38 21.24 1.47
C GLY A 230 4.16 19.95 1.26
N ASP A 231 3.84 19.23 0.18
CA ASP A 231 4.52 17.99 -0.18
C ASP A 231 5.79 18.20 -1.00
N GLY A 232 6.62 17.17 -1.09
CA GLY A 232 7.90 17.27 -1.77
C GLY A 232 8.82 16.09 -1.51
N LEU A 233 10.11 16.33 -1.70
CA LEU A 233 11.19 15.36 -1.54
C LEU A 233 12.24 15.94 -0.59
N TRP A 234 12.65 15.14 0.39
CA TRP A 234 13.72 15.44 1.34
C TRP A 234 14.82 14.38 1.23
N ALA A 235 16.03 14.73 1.65
CA ALA A 235 17.13 13.79 1.78
C ALA A 235 17.74 13.86 3.19
N CYS A 236 18.24 12.73 3.71
CA CYS A 236 19.00 12.69 4.96
C CYS A 236 20.00 11.53 5.00
N ASP A 237 21.05 11.70 5.81
CA ASP A 237 21.93 10.58 6.13
C ASP A 237 21.22 9.58 7.05
N THR A 238 21.50 8.30 6.86
CA THR A 238 20.95 7.21 7.70
C THR A 238 21.86 6.85 8.87
N VAL A 239 23.13 7.27 8.81
CA VAL A 239 24.19 6.96 9.78
C VAL A 239 25.08 8.18 10.02
N GLY A 240 25.96 8.06 11.02
CA GLY A 240 26.93 9.11 11.36
C GLY A 240 26.32 10.34 12.01
N ASN A 241 27.10 11.43 12.05
CA ASN A 241 26.71 12.66 12.76
C ASN A 241 25.54 13.40 12.08
N GLY A 242 25.34 13.19 10.78
CA GLY A 242 24.22 13.75 10.02
C GLY A 242 22.95 12.91 10.07
N ARG A 243 22.92 11.84 10.87
CA ARG A 243 21.79 10.89 10.88
C ARG A 243 20.46 11.61 11.13
N ALA A 244 19.50 11.38 10.25
CA ALA A 244 18.17 12.00 10.27
C ALA A 244 18.17 13.55 10.21
N LEU A 245 19.28 14.16 9.75
CA LEU A 245 19.32 15.57 9.38
C LEU A 245 18.69 15.75 7.99
N THR A 246 17.41 16.05 8.00
CA THR A 246 16.60 16.20 6.80
C THR A 246 16.83 17.55 6.12
N LYS A 247 17.02 17.50 4.80
CA LYS A 247 17.14 18.66 3.92
C LYS A 247 16.09 18.57 2.85
N HIS A 248 15.29 19.61 2.70
CA HIS A 248 14.32 19.72 1.62
C HIS A 248 15.06 19.89 0.29
N PHE A 249 14.68 19.09 -0.71
CA PHE A 249 15.36 19.02 -1.99
C PHE A 249 14.45 19.47 -3.15
N PHE A 250 13.20 19.05 -3.16
CA PHE A 250 12.23 19.44 -4.17
C PHE A 250 10.84 19.67 -3.57
N ARG A 251 10.14 20.69 -4.06
CA ARG A 251 8.79 21.09 -3.63
C ARG A 251 7.79 20.67 -4.69
N ALA A 252 6.78 19.87 -4.31
CA ALA A 252 5.68 19.56 -5.20
C ALA A 252 4.84 20.83 -5.48
N PRO A 253 4.20 20.95 -6.67
CA PRO A 253 3.28 22.04 -6.96
C PRO A 253 2.06 22.01 -6.03
N LEU A 254 1.33 23.12 -5.97
CA LEU A 254 0.18 23.25 -5.08
C LEU A 254 -0.85 22.14 -5.32
N GLY A 255 -1.28 21.51 -4.22
CA GLY A 255 -2.28 20.44 -4.24
C GLY A 255 -1.82 19.17 -4.95
N ALA A 256 -0.52 18.97 -5.15
CA ALA A 256 0.08 17.69 -5.51
C ALA A 256 0.76 17.07 -4.29
N GLU A 257 0.94 15.75 -4.34
CA GLU A 257 1.95 15.03 -3.57
C GLU A 257 3.19 14.73 -4.43
N ALA A 258 4.28 14.34 -3.78
CA ALA A 258 5.42 13.72 -4.44
C ALA A 258 5.45 12.23 -4.11
N ALA A 259 5.74 11.39 -5.10
CA ALA A 259 5.73 9.94 -4.93
C ALA A 259 6.78 9.24 -5.79
N GLY A 260 7.10 8.01 -5.41
CA GLY A 260 7.97 7.10 -6.14
C GLY A 260 9.32 7.71 -6.56
N PRO A 261 10.15 8.21 -5.63
CA PRO A 261 11.49 8.65 -5.96
C PRO A 261 12.31 7.46 -6.47
N TYR A 262 12.99 7.61 -7.61
CA TYR A 262 13.78 6.55 -8.23
C TYR A 262 15.08 7.09 -8.85
N PHE A 263 16.22 6.56 -8.41
CA PHE A 263 17.51 6.85 -9.03
C PHE A 263 17.75 5.96 -10.25
N VAL A 264 18.26 6.55 -11.33
CA VAL A 264 18.88 5.75 -12.40
C VAL A 264 20.15 5.05 -11.88
N PRO A 265 20.59 3.93 -12.48
CA PRO A 265 21.71 3.15 -11.94
C PRO A 265 23.02 3.93 -11.72
N ASP A 266 23.33 4.91 -12.57
CA ASP A 266 24.53 5.76 -12.44
C ASP A 266 24.34 6.99 -11.53
N HIS A 267 23.14 7.15 -10.96
CA HIS A 267 22.77 8.21 -10.01
C HIS A 267 22.85 9.64 -10.56
N THR A 268 22.99 9.80 -11.88
CA THR A 268 23.02 11.12 -12.55
C THR A 268 21.65 11.77 -12.68
N ALA A 269 20.58 10.98 -12.51
CA ALA A 269 19.20 11.43 -12.52
C ALA A 269 18.38 10.81 -11.38
N LEU A 270 17.48 11.62 -10.83
CA LEU A 270 16.45 11.20 -9.88
C LEU A 270 15.08 11.51 -10.49
N PHE A 271 14.27 10.46 -10.67
CA PHE A 271 12.89 10.62 -11.07
C PHE A 271 11.99 10.77 -9.84
N VAL A 272 11.02 11.68 -9.91
CA VAL A 272 9.98 11.87 -8.89
C VAL A 272 8.65 12.06 -9.59
N SER A 273 7.61 11.35 -9.16
CA SER A 273 6.26 11.56 -9.65
C SER A 273 5.59 12.69 -8.89
N VAL A 274 5.03 13.65 -9.63
CA VAL A 274 4.09 14.65 -9.12
C VAL A 274 2.70 14.13 -9.40
N GLN A 275 1.99 13.67 -8.37
CA GLN A 275 0.63 13.15 -8.53
C GLN A 275 -0.41 14.26 -8.35
N HIS A 276 -1.54 14.08 -9.04
CA HIS A 276 -2.79 14.87 -8.91
C HIS A 276 -2.63 16.38 -8.64
N PRO A 277 -1.77 17.12 -9.39
CA PRO A 277 -1.56 18.53 -9.14
C PRO A 277 -2.85 19.33 -9.20
N GLY A 278 -3.04 20.15 -8.17
CA GLY A 278 -4.22 20.96 -8.01
C GLY A 278 -5.46 20.20 -7.54
N GLU A 279 -5.33 19.07 -6.84
CA GLU A 279 -6.45 18.39 -6.18
C GLU A 279 -7.28 19.34 -5.30
N SER A 280 -6.61 20.26 -4.62
CA SER A 280 -7.23 21.30 -3.78
C SER A 280 -7.79 22.50 -4.54
N SER A 281 -7.92 22.39 -5.87
CA SER A 281 -8.47 23.46 -6.71
C SER A 281 -9.96 23.69 -6.45
N PRO A 282 -10.43 24.95 -6.48
CA PRO A 282 -11.85 25.25 -6.29
C PRO A 282 -12.70 24.80 -7.47
N SER A 283 -12.15 24.77 -8.68
CA SER A 283 -12.82 24.27 -9.88
C SER A 283 -11.82 23.82 -10.95
N PHE A 284 -12.30 23.03 -11.91
CA PHE A 284 -11.52 22.61 -13.08
C PHE A 284 -11.11 23.80 -13.97
N GLU A 285 -11.98 24.80 -14.12
CA GLU A 285 -11.76 25.97 -14.97
C GLU A 285 -10.78 26.98 -14.34
N ALA A 286 -10.66 27.00 -13.01
CA ALA A 286 -9.78 27.90 -12.27
C ALA A 286 -8.96 27.13 -11.21
N PRO A 287 -8.04 26.27 -11.63
CA PRO A 287 -7.21 25.52 -10.71
C PRO A 287 -6.15 26.40 -10.07
N ASN A 288 -5.70 26.00 -8.89
CA ASN A 288 -4.65 26.68 -8.14
C ASN A 288 -3.24 26.50 -8.77
N THR A 289 -3.11 25.55 -9.71
CA THR A 289 -1.89 25.31 -10.49
C THR A 289 -2.24 24.88 -11.91
N ARG A 290 -1.33 25.14 -12.85
CA ARG A 290 -1.40 24.70 -14.25
C ARG A 290 -0.18 23.84 -14.61
N TRP A 291 0.38 23.17 -13.59
CA TRP A 291 1.52 22.27 -13.74
C TRP A 291 1.27 21.17 -14.79
N PRO A 292 2.28 20.77 -15.59
CA PRO A 292 3.65 21.32 -15.64
C PRO A 292 3.80 22.50 -16.62
N ASP A 293 2.82 22.69 -17.52
CA ASP A 293 2.98 23.55 -18.69
C ASP A 293 2.79 25.05 -18.37
N PHE A 294 2.07 25.35 -17.29
CA PHE A 294 1.63 26.69 -16.89
C PHE A 294 0.83 27.43 -17.99
N ASP A 295 0.26 26.69 -18.95
CA ASP A 295 -0.60 27.23 -19.99
C ASP A 295 -2.03 27.40 -19.45
N PRO A 296 -2.62 28.61 -19.49
CA PRO A 296 -3.97 28.85 -18.99
C PRO A 296 -5.06 28.06 -19.72
N ARG A 297 -4.76 27.51 -20.91
CA ARG A 297 -5.69 26.72 -21.73
C ARG A 297 -5.67 25.24 -21.40
N LEU A 298 -4.68 24.77 -20.61
CA LEU A 298 -4.50 23.36 -20.29
C LEU A 298 -4.88 23.07 -18.83
N PRO A 299 -5.48 21.91 -18.52
CA PRO A 299 -5.66 21.49 -17.13
C PRO A 299 -4.32 21.12 -16.49
N PRO A 300 -4.21 21.11 -15.15
CA PRO A 300 -3.05 20.54 -14.49
C PRO A 300 -2.96 19.04 -14.79
N ARG A 301 -1.73 18.52 -14.91
CA ARG A 301 -1.48 17.13 -15.30
C ARG A 301 -0.45 16.47 -14.37
N PRO A 302 -0.73 15.27 -13.84
CA PRO A 302 0.30 14.45 -13.22
C PRO A 302 1.50 14.28 -14.14
N SER A 303 2.71 14.26 -13.59
CA SER A 303 3.94 14.25 -14.38
C SER A 303 5.03 13.49 -13.64
N VAL A 304 5.92 12.84 -14.39
CA VAL A 304 7.20 12.35 -13.86
C VAL A 304 8.26 13.40 -14.15
N VAL A 305 8.92 13.89 -13.12
CA VAL A 305 10.00 14.88 -13.20
C VAL A 305 11.33 14.14 -13.20
N SER A 306 12.22 14.51 -14.12
CA SER A 306 13.63 14.10 -14.07
C SER A 306 14.44 15.23 -13.44
N ILE A 307 15.06 14.97 -12.30
CA ILE A 307 15.96 15.89 -11.63
C ILE A 307 17.39 15.46 -11.95
N VAL A 308 18.15 16.35 -12.57
CA VAL A 308 19.55 16.15 -12.96
C VAL A 308 20.39 17.30 -12.46
N LYS A 309 21.69 17.09 -12.30
CA LYS A 309 22.65 18.15 -12.01
C LYS A 309 23.17 18.75 -13.32
N ASP A 310 23.28 20.06 -13.42
CA ASP A 310 23.69 20.75 -14.66
C ASP A 310 25.08 20.34 -15.17
N ASP A 311 25.97 19.94 -14.27
CA ASP A 311 27.32 19.44 -14.61
C ASP A 311 27.36 17.94 -14.94
N GLY A 312 26.20 17.27 -14.98
CA GLY A 312 26.08 15.83 -15.22
C GLY A 312 26.54 14.95 -14.07
N GLY A 313 26.87 15.52 -12.91
CA GLY A 313 27.26 14.76 -11.73
C GLY A 313 26.10 14.05 -11.04
N GLU A 314 26.45 13.20 -10.08
CA GLU A 314 25.48 12.49 -9.24
C GLU A 314 24.54 13.46 -8.50
N VAL A 315 23.25 13.13 -8.46
CA VAL A 315 22.24 13.92 -7.76
C VAL A 315 22.46 13.83 -6.25
N GLY A 316 22.54 15.00 -5.60
CA GLY A 316 22.78 15.13 -4.16
C GLY A 316 24.23 14.92 -3.72
N ALA A 317 25.18 14.75 -4.65
CA ALA A 317 26.59 14.53 -4.35
C ALA A 317 27.32 15.75 -3.76
#